data_AF-A0A832KP89-F1
#
_entry.id   AF-A0A832KP89-F1
#
_cell.length_a   1.000
_cell.length_b   1.000
_cell.length_c   1.000
_cell.angle_alpha   90.00
_cell.angle_beta   90.00
_cell.angle_gamma   90.00
#
_symmetry.space_group_name_H-M   'P 1'
#
loop_
_entity.id
_entity.type
_entity.pdbx_description
1 polymer ?
#
loop_
_entity_poly.entity_id
_entity_poly.type
_entity_poly.pdbx_seq_one_letter_code
_entity_poly.pdbx_strand_id
1 'polypeptide(L)'
;QGLEKVPFYAFFHIPLPEYALLWESGEATGVMGDRKVNTPWENSGLFQAMLEDSTTVATFSGHDHLNDFHGVWEGIALHTARSASYGSYGSRGHAKGVKAITLNKDNPTKFTIRTYTVDEWDI
;
A
#
# COMPACT_ATOMS: atom_id res chain seq x y z
N GLN A 1 28.27 19.28 -1.55
CA GLN A 1 26.81 19.37 -1.72
C GLN A 1 26.27 18.01 -1.30
N GLY A 2 25.40 17.94 -0.29
CA GLY A 2 24.74 16.69 0.07
C GLY A 2 23.85 16.22 -1.09
N LEU A 3 23.59 14.92 -1.17
CA LEU A 3 22.59 14.40 -2.11
C LEU A 3 21.28 15.16 -1.88
N GLU A 4 20.71 15.70 -2.96
CA GLU A 4 19.39 16.32 -2.94
C GLU A 4 18.37 15.32 -2.37
N LYS A 5 17.40 15.78 -1.57
CA LYS A 5 16.37 14.90 -1.01
C LYS A 5 15.54 14.30 -2.16
N VAL A 6 15.73 13.01 -2.42
CA VAL A 6 15.02 12.27 -3.48
C VAL A 6 13.73 11.69 -2.91
N PRO A 7 12.58 11.83 -3.59
CA PRO A 7 11.33 11.21 -3.16
C PRO A 7 11.44 9.69 -2.99
N PHE A 8 11.03 9.18 -1.83
CA PHE A 8 11.17 7.78 -1.46
C PHE A 8 9.85 7.03 -1.56
N TYR A 9 9.88 5.90 -2.28
CA TYR A 9 8.77 4.96 -2.43
C TYR A 9 9.21 3.61 -1.87
N ALA A 10 8.50 3.10 -0.87
CA ALA A 10 8.91 1.90 -0.15
C ALA A 10 7.96 0.72 -0.38
N PHE A 11 8.51 -0.48 -0.56
CA PHE A 11 7.75 -1.69 -0.81
C PHE A 11 8.08 -2.74 0.26
N PHE A 12 7.05 -3.23 0.94
CA PHE A 12 7.17 -4.24 1.98
C PHE A 12 6.24 -5.41 1.71
N HIS A 13 6.59 -6.59 2.19
CA HIS A 13 5.66 -7.70 2.13
C HIS A 13 4.52 -7.50 3.13
N ILE A 14 4.85 -7.32 4.41
CA ILE A 14 3.90 -7.17 5.51
C ILE A 14 3.59 -5.67 5.73
N PRO A 15 2.31 -5.27 5.87
CA PRO A 15 1.93 -3.89 6.18
C PRO A 15 2.49 -3.44 7.53
N LEU A 16 2.90 -2.17 7.62
CA LEU A 16 3.30 -1.55 8.89
C LEU A 16 2.07 -1.38 9.81
N PRO A 17 2.24 -1.30 11.15
CA PRO A 17 1.14 -1.03 12.09
C PRO A 17 0.24 0.15 11.69
N GLU A 18 0.79 1.17 11.04
CA GLU A 18 0.07 2.37 10.60
C GLU A 18 -0.98 2.10 9.51
N TYR A 19 -0.89 0.99 8.78
CA TYR A 19 -1.96 0.56 7.88
C TYR A 19 -3.23 0.17 8.65
N ALA A 20 -3.08 -0.45 9.83
CA ALA A 20 -4.21 -0.76 10.69
C ALA A 20 -4.83 0.52 11.23
N LEU A 21 -4.00 1.46 11.70
CA LEU A 21 -4.46 2.77 12.17
C LEU A 21 -5.22 3.55 11.09
N LEU A 22 -4.70 3.55 9.86
CA LEU A 22 -5.37 4.17 8.72
C LEU A 22 -6.75 3.55 8.48
N TRP A 23 -6.86 2.22 8.47
CA TRP A 23 -8.15 1.57 8.28
C TRP A 23 -9.12 1.87 9.43
N GLU A 24 -8.66 1.74 10.67
CA GLU A 24 -9.46 1.96 11.88
C GLU A 24 -9.92 3.41 12.03
N SER A 25 -9.18 4.37 11.47
CA SER A 25 -9.57 5.79 11.45
C SER A 25 -10.80 6.08 10.59
N GLY A 26 -11.12 5.20 9.63
CA GLY A 26 -12.19 5.42 8.65
C GLY A 26 -11.78 6.29 7.44
N GLU A 27 -10.54 6.78 7.39
CA GLU A 27 -10.02 7.62 6.31
C GLU A 27 -9.53 6.80 5.09
N ALA A 28 -9.49 5.47 5.20
CA ALA A 28 -9.11 4.59 4.11
C ALA A 28 -10.20 4.48 3.03
N THR A 29 -9.79 4.48 1.76
CA THR A 29 -10.65 4.19 0.61
C THR A 29 -10.30 2.84 -0.01
N GLY A 30 -11.30 2.00 -0.22
CA GLY A 30 -11.16 0.72 -0.91
C GLY A 30 -11.83 -0.42 -0.14
N VAL A 31 -11.23 -1.60 -0.18
CA VAL A 31 -11.80 -2.85 0.34
C VAL A 31 -10.91 -3.44 1.44
N MET A 32 -11.51 -3.71 2.60
CA MET A 32 -10.97 -4.62 3.61
C MET A 32 -11.67 -5.97 3.44
N GLY A 33 -10.96 -6.92 2.85
CA GLY A 33 -11.47 -8.27 2.64
C GLY A 33 -11.00 -9.27 3.70
N ASP A 34 -9.90 -8.96 4.39
CA ASP A 34 -9.39 -9.74 5.52
C ASP A 34 -10.04 -9.29 6.84
N ARG A 35 -9.96 -10.12 7.89
CA ARG A 35 -10.58 -9.82 9.20
C ARG A 35 -9.96 -8.58 9.87
N LYS A 36 -8.70 -8.30 9.56
CA LYS A 36 -7.89 -7.19 10.07
C LYS A 36 -6.72 -6.97 9.11
N VAL A 37 -6.01 -5.86 9.27
CA VAL A 37 -4.67 -5.69 8.70
C VAL A 37 -3.70 -6.57 9.48
N ASN A 38 -2.97 -7.47 8.82
CA ASN A 38 -1.98 -8.32 9.50
C ASN A 38 -0.60 -7.65 9.54
N THR A 39 -0.33 -6.94 10.63
CA THR A 39 0.92 -6.19 10.86
C THR A 39 1.86 -6.95 11.81
N PRO A 40 3.15 -6.56 11.89
CA PRO A 40 4.04 -7.05 12.95
C PRO A 40 3.48 -6.72 14.35
N TRP A 41 3.88 -7.54 15.32
CA TRP A 41 3.47 -7.37 16.72
C TRP A 41 4.20 -6.21 17.40
N GLU A 42 5.45 -5.97 16.99
CA GLU A 42 6.28 -4.89 17.50
C GLU A 42 6.43 -3.80 16.43
N ASN A 43 6.18 -2.55 16.81
CA ASN A 43 6.50 -1.39 15.98
C ASN A 43 7.87 -0.86 16.39
N SER A 44 8.91 -1.23 15.63
CA SER A 44 10.29 -0.78 15.89
C SER A 44 10.58 0.66 15.43
N GLY A 45 9.58 1.38 14.91
CA GLY A 45 9.70 2.80 14.55
C GLY A 45 10.09 3.07 13.10
N LEU A 46 9.95 2.10 12.19
CA LEU A 46 10.26 2.32 10.77
C LEU A 46 9.42 3.44 10.14
N PHE A 47 8.12 3.49 10.44
CA PHE A 47 7.26 4.56 9.95
C PHE A 47 7.64 5.92 10.55
N GLN A 48 7.95 5.96 11.85
CA GLN A 48 8.43 7.17 12.50
C GLN A 48 9.71 7.71 11.85
N ALA A 49 10.66 6.83 11.52
CA ALA A 49 11.87 7.21 10.80
C ALA A 49 11.57 7.77 9.39
N MET A 50 10.56 7.24 8.69
CA MET A 50 10.10 7.78 7.40
C MET A 50 9.51 9.18 7.51
N LEU A 51 8.75 9.45 8.59
CA LEU A 51 8.23 10.79 8.87
C LEU A 51 9.37 11.79 9.14
N GLU A 52 10.34 11.40 9.97
CA GLU A 52 11.50 12.24 10.34
C GLU A 52 12.38 12.56 9.12
N ASP A 53 12.56 11.59 8.22
CA ASP A 53 13.32 11.80 6.98
C ASP A 53 12.60 12.76 6.01
N SER A 54 11.26 12.81 6.06
CA SER A 54 10.37 13.70 5.28
C SER A 54 10.46 13.56 3.75
N THR A 55 11.14 12.54 3.22
CA THR A 55 11.20 12.27 1.77
C THR A 55 10.24 11.17 1.33
N THR A 56 9.68 10.41 2.26
CA THR A 56 8.78 9.30 1.96
C THR A 56 7.47 9.80 1.41
N VAL A 57 7.16 9.41 0.17
CA VAL A 57 5.94 9.79 -0.53
C VAL A 57 4.85 8.73 -0.34
N ALA A 58 5.21 7.46 -0.54
CA ALA A 58 4.27 6.36 -0.45
C ALA A 58 4.93 5.06 -0.01
N THR A 59 4.16 4.23 0.67
CA THR A 59 4.52 2.85 0.97
C THR A 59 3.49 1.90 0.36
N PHE A 60 3.96 0.70 0.03
CA PHE A 60 3.16 -0.35 -0.59
C PHE A 60 3.36 -1.65 0.17
N SER A 61 2.26 -2.34 0.46
CA SER A 61 2.29 -3.64 1.11
C SER A 61 1.36 -4.66 0.47
N GLY A 62 1.70 -5.94 0.63
CA GLY A 62 0.85 -7.07 0.29
C GLY A 62 0.48 -7.84 1.55
N HIS A 63 0.83 -9.13 1.58
CA HIS A 63 0.58 -10.08 2.67
C HIS A 63 -0.90 -10.44 2.88
N ASP A 64 -1.76 -9.44 3.05
CA ASP A 64 -3.21 -9.59 3.10
C ASP A 64 -3.75 -9.74 1.67
N HIS A 65 -4.33 -10.89 1.36
CA HIS A 65 -4.66 -11.23 -0.03
C HIS A 65 -5.97 -10.61 -0.51
N LEU A 66 -6.83 -10.15 0.40
CA LEU A 66 -8.15 -9.62 0.12
C LEU A 66 -8.26 -8.12 0.42
N ASN A 67 -7.26 -7.55 1.07
CA ASN A 67 -7.16 -6.12 1.29
C ASN A 67 -6.71 -5.41 0.00
N ASP A 68 -7.49 -4.42 -0.40
CA ASP A 68 -7.19 -3.51 -1.51
C ASP A 68 -7.75 -2.13 -1.16
N PHE A 69 -7.06 -1.47 -0.24
CA PHE A 69 -7.40 -0.13 0.22
C PHE A 69 -6.16 0.75 0.21
N HIS A 70 -6.41 2.06 0.31
CA HIS A 70 -5.37 3.05 0.41
C HIS A 70 -5.85 4.30 1.13
N GLY A 71 -4.90 5.14 1.53
CA GLY A 71 -5.18 6.42 2.14
C GLY A 71 -3.89 7.15 2.47
N VAL A 72 -4.00 8.31 3.10
CA VAL A 72 -2.84 9.09 3.56
C VAL A 72 -2.84 9.07 5.07
N TRP A 73 -1.70 8.68 5.66
CA TRP A 73 -1.49 8.70 7.10
C TRP A 73 -0.27 9.55 7.41
N GLU A 74 -0.41 10.58 8.25
CA GLU A 74 0.69 11.49 8.63
C GLU A 74 1.48 12.05 7.42
N GLY A 75 0.79 12.29 6.30
CA GLY A 75 1.39 12.82 5.06
C GLY A 75 2.04 11.77 4.13
N ILE A 76 2.06 10.49 4.49
CA ILE A 76 2.57 9.39 3.66
C ILE A 76 1.40 8.60 3.09
N ALA A 77 1.41 8.33 1.78
CA ALA A 77 0.40 7.48 1.15
C ALA A 77 0.66 5.99 1.46
N LEU A 78 -0.36 5.27 1.95
CA LEU A 78 -0.29 3.86 2.26
C LEU A 78 -1.18 3.09 1.30
N HIS A 79 -0.65 2.04 0.65
CA HIS A 79 -1.38 1.24 -0.33
C HIS A 79 -1.23 -0.25 -0.04
N THR A 80 -2.34 -0.95 0.20
CA THR A 80 -2.37 -2.42 0.21
C THR A 80 -2.69 -2.95 -1.19
N ALA A 81 -2.17 -4.11 -1.55
CA ALA A 81 -2.45 -4.76 -2.81
C ALA A 81 -3.00 -6.17 -2.59
N ARG A 82 -4.16 -6.45 -3.20
CA ARG A 82 -4.72 -7.81 -3.28
C ARG A 82 -3.76 -8.77 -3.97
N SER A 83 -3.93 -10.06 -3.69
CA SER A 83 -3.11 -11.10 -4.32
C SER A 83 -3.41 -11.24 -5.82
N ALA A 84 -2.35 -11.43 -6.62
CA ALA A 84 -2.43 -11.82 -8.02
C ALA A 84 -2.53 -13.35 -8.22
N SER A 85 -2.35 -14.15 -7.17
CA SER A 85 -2.26 -15.62 -7.27
C SER A 85 -3.59 -16.31 -6.97
N TYR A 86 -3.95 -17.28 -7.83
CA TYR A 86 -5.08 -18.19 -7.60
C TYR A 86 -4.79 -19.28 -6.56
N GLY A 87 -3.51 -19.57 -6.29
CA GLY A 87 -3.09 -20.56 -5.28
C GLY A 87 -3.21 -20.06 -3.83
N SER A 88 -3.67 -18.82 -3.63
CA SER A 88 -3.81 -18.20 -2.31
C SER A 88 -5.25 -18.29 -1.80
N TYR A 89 -5.45 -18.06 -0.49
CA TYR A 89 -6.79 -17.97 0.09
C TYR A 89 -7.63 -16.85 -0.54
N GLY A 90 -8.95 -16.95 -0.36
CA GLY A 90 -9.95 -16.01 -0.86
C GLY A 90 -10.06 -15.92 -2.38
N SER A 91 -9.39 -16.81 -3.12
CA SER A 91 -9.41 -16.86 -4.59
C SER A 91 -10.78 -17.11 -5.23
N ARG A 92 -11.75 -17.61 -4.46
CA ARG A 92 -13.12 -17.87 -4.95
C ARG A 92 -14.08 -16.68 -4.80
N GLY A 93 -13.73 -15.69 -3.98
CA GLY A 93 -14.65 -14.60 -3.60
C GLY A 93 -14.07 -13.20 -3.81
N HIS A 94 -12.84 -13.10 -4.31
CA HIS A 94 -12.18 -11.82 -4.55
C HIS A 94 -11.34 -11.90 -5.82
N ALA A 95 -11.65 -11.01 -6.77
CA ALA A 95 -10.96 -10.95 -8.05
C ALA A 95 -9.47 -10.68 -7.85
N LYS A 96 -8.64 -11.49 -8.50
CA LYS A 96 -7.19 -11.31 -8.49
C LYS A 96 -6.80 -10.08 -9.27
N GLY A 97 -5.74 -9.42 -8.83
CA GLY A 97 -5.34 -8.18 -9.47
C GLY A 97 -3.95 -7.71 -9.11
N VAL A 98 -3.53 -6.67 -9.80
CA VAL A 98 -2.23 -6.00 -9.63
C VAL A 98 -2.47 -4.50 -9.54
N LYS A 99 -1.55 -3.77 -8.89
CA LYS A 99 -1.53 -2.31 -8.93
C LYS A 99 -0.43 -1.83 -9.86
N ALA A 100 -0.81 -1.03 -10.86
CA ALA A 100 0.13 -0.27 -11.66
C ALA A 100 0.38 1.08 -11.00
N ILE A 101 1.65 1.41 -10.76
CA ILE A 101 2.09 2.67 -10.17
C ILE A 101 2.77 3.46 -11.29
N THR A 102 2.24 4.65 -11.59
CA THR A 102 2.83 5.55 -12.60
C THR A 102 3.45 6.73 -11.88
N LEU A 103 4.78 6.87 -12.00
CA LEU A 103 5.53 7.98 -11.41
C LEU A 103 5.57 9.17 -12.37
N ASN A 104 5.43 10.38 -11.83
CA ASN A 104 5.61 11.59 -12.62
C ASN A 104 7.09 11.98 -12.66
N LYS A 105 7.68 11.99 -13.86
CA LYS A 105 9.09 12.33 -14.08
C LYS A 105 9.42 13.77 -13.67
N ASP A 106 8.54 14.72 -13.98
CA ASP A 106 8.77 16.15 -13.78
C ASP A 106 8.44 16.58 -12.34
N ASN A 107 7.61 15.81 -11.65
CA ASN A 107 7.31 15.97 -10.24
C ASN A 107 7.32 14.61 -9.53
N PRO A 108 8.49 14.14 -9.05
CA PRO A 108 8.63 12.79 -8.51
C PRO A 108 7.90 12.55 -7.17
N THR A 109 7.29 13.58 -6.58
CA THR A 109 6.37 13.45 -5.43
C THR A 109 4.93 13.13 -5.83
N LYS A 110 4.62 13.18 -7.14
CA LYS A 110 3.31 12.86 -7.68
C LYS A 110 3.36 11.52 -8.39
N PHE A 111 2.34 10.71 -8.12
CA PHE A 111 2.16 9.41 -8.73
C PHE A 111 0.66 9.13 -8.87
N THR A 112 0.31 8.19 -9.74
CA THR A 112 -1.06 7.68 -9.87
C THR A 112 -1.05 6.17 -9.76
N ILE A 113 -2.18 5.62 -9.32
CA ILE A 113 -2.37 4.18 -9.16
C ILE A 113 -3.63 3.74 -9.89
N ARG A 114 -3.52 2.62 -10.58
CA ARG A 114 -4.65 1.89 -11.12
C ARG A 114 -4.57 0.43 -10.67
N THR A 115 -5.62 -0.05 -10.03
CA THR A 115 -5.81 -1.50 -9.85
C THR A 115 -6.31 -2.08 -11.18
N TYR A 116 -5.75 -3.22 -11.59
CA TYR A 116 -6.27 -4.05 -12.66
C TYR A 116 -6.69 -5.38 -12.05
N THR A 117 -7.92 -5.81 -12.28
CA THR A 117 -8.38 -7.14 -11.87
C THR A 117 -8.58 -8.05 -13.07
N VAL A 118 -8.55 -9.36 -12.83
CA VAL A 118 -8.87 -10.39 -13.84
C VAL A 118 -10.29 -10.24 -14.38
N ASP A 119 -11.21 -9.66 -13.62
CA ASP A 119 -12.57 -9.39 -14.08
C ASP A 119 -12.61 -8.34 -15.21
N GLU A 120 -11.60 -7.47 -15.30
CA GLU A 120 -11.49 -6.47 -16.38
C GLU A 120 -10.91 -7.07 -17.67
N TRP A 121 -10.41 -8.31 -17.64
CA TRP A 121 -9.64 -8.90 -18.74
C TRP A 121 -10.49 -9.69 -19.74
N ASP A 122 -11.79 -9.84 -19.49
CA ASP A 122 -12.76 -10.49 -20.39
C ASP A 122 -12.27 -11.84 -20.96
N ILE A 123 -11.61 -12.63 -20.11
CA ILE A 123 -11.07 -13.97 -20.38
C ILE A 123 -11.92 -15.07 -19.74
#